data_AF-A0A6P7U737-F1
#
_entry.id   AF-A0A6P7U737-F1
#
_cell.length_a   1.000
_cell.length_b   1.000
_cell.length_c   1.000
_cell.angle_alpha   90.00
_cell.angle_beta   90.00
_cell.angle_gamma   90.00
#
_symmetry.space_group_name_H-M   'P 1'
#
loop_
_entity.id
_entity.type
_entity.pdbx_description
1 polymer ?
#
loop_
_entity_poly.entity_id
_entity_poly.type
_entity_poly.pdbx_seq_one_letter_code
_entity_poly.pdbx_strand_id
1 'polypeptide(L)'
;MKLMLWETQLTVGNTEHFSCLKNVISTTSNVDMSRYKVKITGLLQQFETRFEIFRELEKEFTVFRSPFTANITHLAANLQLKIIDLKCDSDLKNKFTMVGLDTFYKYLLPKYPNLTALAAKILSMFGSTYLCEQLFSLMNINKTKFRSRLTHTYLSEILRLTVSEIHK
;
A
#
# COMPACT_ATOMS: atom_id res chain seq x y z
N MET A 1 9.07 -1.95 -10.73
CA MET A 1 10.13 -1.24 -11.51
C MET A 1 11.51 -1.91 -11.37
N LYS A 2 12.10 -2.05 -10.17
CA LYS A 2 13.41 -2.70 -10.00
C LYS A 2 13.46 -4.17 -10.44
N LEU A 3 12.39 -4.94 -10.16
CA LEU A 3 12.31 -6.36 -10.56
C LEU A 3 12.33 -6.55 -12.08
N MET A 4 11.65 -5.67 -12.84
CA MET A 4 11.68 -5.68 -14.31
C MET A 4 13.10 -5.45 -14.84
N LEU A 5 13.80 -4.45 -14.28
CA LEU A 5 15.19 -4.19 -14.62
C LEU A 5 16.07 -5.42 -14.34
N TRP A 6 15.95 -6.01 -13.15
CA TRP A 6 16.76 -7.18 -12.80
C TRP A 6 16.45 -8.41 -13.65
N GLU A 7 15.20 -8.63 -14.05
CA GLU A 7 14.83 -9.69 -14.99
C GLU A 7 15.50 -9.50 -16.36
N THR A 8 15.48 -8.28 -16.89
CA THR A 8 16.15 -7.97 -18.17
C THR A 8 17.67 -8.13 -18.06
N GLN A 9 18.29 -7.61 -17.00
CA GLN A 9 19.73 -7.72 -16.77
C GLN A 9 20.18 -9.17 -16.62
N LEU A 10 19.46 -9.99 -15.86
CA LEU A 10 19.78 -11.42 -15.72
C LEU A 10 19.60 -12.19 -17.04
N THR A 11 18.70 -11.75 -17.93
CA THR A 11 18.53 -12.34 -19.27
C THR A 11 19.77 -12.10 -20.15
N VAL A 12 20.44 -10.97 -19.98
CA VAL A 12 21.68 -10.61 -20.71
C VAL A 12 22.94 -11.01 -19.93
N GLY A 13 22.80 -11.67 -18.78
CA GLY A 13 23.91 -12.08 -17.92
C GLY A 13 24.57 -10.93 -17.13
N ASN A 14 23.96 -9.75 -17.08
CA ASN A 14 24.45 -8.62 -16.30
C ASN A 14 24.16 -8.84 -14.80
N THR A 15 25.20 -8.80 -13.98
CA THR A 15 25.15 -9.03 -12.51
C THR A 15 25.57 -7.84 -11.67
N GLU A 16 25.58 -6.64 -12.25
CA GLU A 16 26.10 -5.43 -11.62
C GLU A 16 25.41 -5.05 -10.31
N HIS A 17 24.13 -5.40 -10.15
CA HIS A 17 23.37 -5.20 -8.91
C HIS A 17 23.36 -6.43 -7.97
N PHE A 18 24.10 -7.48 -8.32
CA PHE A 18 24.17 -8.73 -7.57
C PHE A 18 25.62 -9.09 -7.26
N SER A 19 26.27 -8.34 -6.34
CA SER A 19 27.69 -8.53 -6.00
C SER A 19 28.04 -9.97 -5.58
N CYS A 20 27.15 -10.65 -4.86
CA CYS A 20 27.34 -12.06 -4.50
C CYS A 20 27.29 -12.98 -5.73
N LEU A 21 26.37 -12.72 -6.66
CA LEU A 21 26.25 -13.47 -7.90
C LEU A 21 27.45 -13.24 -8.82
N LYS A 22 27.95 -12.00 -8.87
CA LYS A 22 29.19 -11.64 -9.57
C LYS A 22 30.39 -12.45 -9.04
N ASN A 23 30.50 -12.58 -7.72
CA ASN A 23 31.54 -13.40 -7.10
C ASN A 23 31.38 -14.89 -7.46
N VAL A 24 30.18 -15.44 -7.40
CA VAL A 24 29.91 -16.85 -7.74
C VAL A 24 30.24 -17.16 -9.20
N ILE A 25 29.97 -16.24 -10.13
CA ILE A 25 30.34 -16.39 -11.55
C ILE A 25 31.87 -16.34 -11.73
N SER A 26 32.58 -15.52 -10.95
CA SER A 26 34.04 -15.46 -11.01
C SER A 26 34.73 -16.73 -10.49
N THR A 27 34.09 -17.49 -9.60
CA THR A 27 34.66 -18.70 -8.97
C THR A 27 34.17 -20.01 -9.59
N THR A 28 33.03 -20.01 -10.27
CA THR A 28 32.38 -21.24 -10.75
C THR A 28 32.07 -21.14 -12.25
N SER A 29 32.65 -22.01 -13.06
CA SER A 29 32.29 -22.16 -14.47
C SER A 29 30.88 -22.76 -14.59
N ASN A 30 30.03 -22.19 -15.44
CA ASN A 30 28.70 -22.69 -15.81
C ASN A 30 27.55 -22.40 -14.82
N VAL A 31 27.48 -21.17 -14.30
CA VAL A 31 26.33 -20.73 -13.47
C VAL A 31 25.08 -20.57 -14.34
N ASP A 32 24.06 -21.39 -14.08
CA ASP A 32 22.75 -21.24 -14.70
C ASP A 32 22.02 -19.99 -14.20
N MET A 33 22.01 -18.95 -15.04
CA MET A 33 21.32 -17.69 -14.74
C MET A 33 19.80 -17.79 -14.90
N SER A 34 19.32 -18.78 -15.66
CA SER A 34 17.89 -18.97 -15.91
C SER A 34 17.12 -19.22 -14.62
N ARG A 35 17.71 -19.95 -13.65
CA ARG A 35 17.10 -20.20 -12.34
C ARG A 35 16.78 -18.93 -11.54
N TYR A 36 17.63 -17.91 -11.64
CA TYR A 36 17.43 -16.64 -10.92
C TYR A 36 16.41 -15.77 -11.62
N LYS A 37 16.42 -15.78 -12.96
CA LYS A 37 15.38 -15.16 -13.77
C LYS A 37 14.00 -15.71 -13.39
N VAL A 38 13.83 -17.03 -13.35
CA VAL A 38 12.56 -17.68 -12.95
C VAL A 38 12.09 -17.18 -11.58
N LYS A 39 13.00 -17.03 -10.61
CA LYS A 39 12.66 -16.50 -9.28
C LYS A 39 12.22 -15.03 -9.34
N ILE A 40 12.89 -14.19 -10.12
CA ILE A 40 12.49 -12.78 -10.29
C ILE A 40 11.15 -12.67 -11.01
N THR A 41 10.93 -13.43 -12.08
CA THR A 41 9.66 -13.48 -12.81
C THR A 41 8.52 -13.93 -11.88
N GLY A 42 8.74 -14.98 -11.08
CA GLY A 42 7.78 -15.44 -10.08
C GLY A 42 7.46 -14.37 -9.03
N LEU A 43 8.48 -13.65 -8.54
CA LEU A 43 8.27 -12.54 -7.60
C LEU A 43 7.49 -11.40 -8.24
N LEU A 44 7.79 -11.06 -9.49
CA LEU A 44 7.08 -10.04 -10.25
C LEU A 44 5.60 -10.38 -10.37
N GLN A 45 5.28 -11.62 -10.75
CA GLN A 45 3.89 -12.09 -10.82
C GLN A 45 3.19 -11.99 -9.46
N GLN A 46 3.84 -12.39 -8.37
CA GLN A 46 3.26 -12.27 -7.02
C GLN A 46 3.00 -10.82 -6.64
N PHE A 47 3.88 -9.89 -7.02
CA PHE A 47 3.62 -8.46 -6.85
C PHE A 47 2.42 -8.00 -7.68
N GLU A 48 2.37 -8.32 -8.98
CA GLU A 48 1.27 -7.89 -9.84
C GLU A 48 -0.09 -8.41 -9.34
N THR A 49 -0.17 -9.67 -8.89
CA THR A 49 -1.38 -10.27 -8.31
C THR A 49 -1.73 -9.67 -6.95
N ARG A 50 -0.76 -9.57 -6.04
CA ARG A 50 -1.03 -9.07 -4.67
C ARG A 50 -1.44 -7.61 -4.66
N PHE A 51 -0.90 -6.81 -5.57
CA PHE A 51 -1.20 -5.38 -5.67
C PHE A 51 -2.28 -5.05 -6.70
N GLU A 52 -2.91 -6.05 -7.33
CA GLU A 52 -4.00 -5.86 -8.29
C GLU A 52 -5.18 -5.11 -7.67
N ILE A 53 -5.51 -5.41 -6.42
CA ILE A 53 -6.58 -4.73 -5.68
C ILE A 53 -6.37 -3.22 -5.58
N PHE A 54 -5.11 -2.75 -5.54
CA PHE A 54 -4.84 -1.32 -5.50
C PHE A 54 -5.16 -0.64 -6.84
N ARG A 55 -5.11 -1.36 -7.97
CA ARG A 55 -5.54 -0.80 -9.26
C ARG A 55 -7.04 -0.55 -9.30
N GLU A 56 -7.83 -1.39 -8.65
CA GLU A 56 -9.27 -1.17 -8.49
C GLU A 56 -9.54 0.01 -7.55
N LEU A 57 -8.83 0.05 -6.42
CA LEU A 57 -8.95 1.12 -5.43
C LEU A 57 -8.38 2.48 -5.90
N GLU A 58 -7.51 2.51 -6.90
CA GLU A 58 -6.89 3.74 -7.41
C GLU A 58 -7.94 4.78 -7.85
N LYS A 59 -9.06 4.31 -8.42
CA LYS A 59 -10.18 5.18 -8.81
C LYS A 59 -10.85 5.80 -7.59
N GLU A 60 -11.08 4.99 -6.55
CA GLU A 60 -11.63 5.44 -5.27
C GLU A 60 -10.68 6.42 -4.58
N PHE A 61 -9.37 6.14 -4.57
CA PHE A 61 -8.35 7.04 -4.02
C PHE A 61 -8.26 8.36 -4.77
N THR A 62 -8.41 8.34 -6.09
CA THR A 62 -8.41 9.56 -6.91
C THR A 62 -9.58 10.48 -6.51
N VAL A 63 -10.77 9.90 -6.34
CA VAL A 63 -11.95 10.66 -5.86
C VAL A 63 -11.74 11.17 -4.44
N PHE A 64 -11.16 10.34 -3.58
CA PHE A 64 -10.89 10.72 -2.21
C PHE A 64 -9.89 11.89 -2.12
N ARG A 65 -8.76 11.77 -2.81
CA ARG A 65 -7.68 12.76 -2.79
C ARG A 65 -8.07 14.06 -3.49
N SER A 66 -8.87 13.98 -4.55
CA SER A 66 -9.15 15.13 -5.41
C SER A 66 -10.58 15.13 -5.95
N PRO A 67 -11.60 15.24 -5.06
CA PRO A 67 -13.00 15.11 -5.44
C PRO A 67 -13.46 16.16 -6.47
N PHE A 68 -12.84 17.35 -6.44
CA PHE A 68 -13.18 18.46 -7.35
C PHE A 68 -12.56 18.33 -8.75
N THR A 69 -11.54 17.48 -8.93
CA THR A 69 -10.88 17.26 -10.23
C THR A 69 -10.98 15.82 -10.74
N ALA A 70 -11.53 14.91 -9.94
CA ALA A 70 -11.67 13.49 -10.28
C ALA A 70 -12.43 13.27 -11.60
N ASN A 71 -11.97 12.31 -12.41
CA ASN A 71 -12.69 11.94 -13.63
C ASN A 71 -13.97 11.16 -13.28
N ILE A 72 -15.12 11.62 -13.77
CA ILE A 72 -16.44 11.09 -13.44
C ILE A 72 -16.77 9.86 -14.28
N THR A 73 -16.24 9.73 -15.50
CA THR A 73 -16.66 8.72 -16.48
C THR A 73 -16.40 7.27 -16.06
N HIS A 74 -15.46 7.07 -15.14
CA HIS A 74 -15.04 5.73 -14.68
C HIS A 74 -15.51 5.39 -13.27
N LEU A 75 -16.37 6.22 -12.66
CA LEU A 75 -16.93 6.00 -11.33
C LEU A 75 -18.22 5.18 -11.38
N ALA A 76 -18.56 4.54 -10.28
CA ALA A 76 -19.86 3.90 -10.11
C ALA A 76 -20.99 4.93 -10.25
N ALA A 77 -22.09 4.54 -10.91
CA ALA A 77 -23.18 5.45 -11.27
C ALA A 77 -23.76 6.22 -10.08
N ASN A 78 -23.82 5.59 -8.90
CA ASN A 78 -24.28 6.19 -7.65
C ASN A 78 -23.36 7.29 -7.09
N LEU A 79 -22.11 7.39 -7.55
CA LEU A 79 -21.16 8.43 -7.17
C LEU A 79 -21.06 9.55 -8.21
N GLN A 80 -21.33 9.25 -9.48
CA GLN A 80 -21.13 10.20 -10.59
C GLN A 80 -21.91 11.51 -10.38
N LEU A 81 -23.22 11.42 -10.16
CA LEU A 81 -24.07 12.60 -9.93
C LEU A 81 -23.67 13.36 -8.66
N LYS A 82 -23.29 12.65 -7.59
CA LYS A 82 -22.86 13.28 -6.34
C LYS A 82 -21.55 14.04 -6.47
N ILE A 83 -20.61 13.54 -7.27
CA ILE A 83 -19.38 14.26 -7.58
C ILE A 83 -19.65 15.47 -8.47
N ILE A 84 -20.59 15.37 -9.42
CA ILE A 84 -21.00 16.53 -10.23
C ILE A 84 -21.58 17.62 -9.32
N ASP A 85 -22.53 17.27 -8.44
CA ASP A 85 -23.11 18.21 -7.48
C ASP A 85 -22.03 18.83 -6.59
N LEU A 86 -21.08 18.02 -6.09
CA LEU A 86 -19.99 18.50 -5.26
C LEU A 86 -19.06 19.47 -6.02
N LYS A 87 -18.76 19.18 -7.30
CA LYS A 87 -17.90 20.04 -8.13
C LYS A 87 -18.50 21.42 -8.38
N CYS A 88 -19.82 21.51 -8.41
CA CYS A 88 -20.55 22.77 -8.58
C CYS A 88 -20.67 23.57 -7.26
N ASP A 89 -20.32 22.99 -6.12
CA ASP A 89 -20.42 23.63 -4.81
C ASP A 89 -19.14 24.41 -4.49
N SER A 90 -19.15 25.72 -4.77
CA SER A 90 -18.00 26.62 -4.55
C SER A 90 -17.62 26.74 -3.08
N ASP A 91 -18.60 26.69 -2.18
CA ASP A 91 -18.37 26.81 -0.75
C ASP A 91 -17.64 25.58 -0.21
N LEU A 92 -18.06 24.38 -0.61
CA LEU A 92 -17.35 23.14 -0.30
C LEU A 92 -15.97 23.09 -0.94
N LYS A 93 -15.80 23.62 -2.16
CA LYS A 93 -14.48 23.73 -2.81
C LYS A 93 -13.52 24.61 -2.03
N ASN A 94 -13.98 25.79 -1.59
CA ASN A 94 -13.21 26.67 -0.72
C ASN A 94 -12.95 26.02 0.65
N LYS A 95 -13.94 25.30 1.19
CA LYS A 95 -13.74 24.59 2.46
C LYS A 95 -12.65 23.53 2.36
N PHE A 96 -12.61 22.77 1.26
CA PHE A 96 -11.59 21.76 1.00
C PHE A 96 -10.17 22.35 1.01
N THR A 97 -9.97 23.52 0.40
CA THR A 97 -8.66 24.19 0.39
C THR A 97 -8.27 24.73 1.76
N MET A 98 -9.24 25.11 2.60
CA MET A 98 -8.99 25.62 3.94
C MET A 98 -8.65 24.53 4.97
N VAL A 99 -9.39 23.41 4.97
CA VAL A 99 -9.30 22.40 6.05
C VAL A 99 -8.48 21.18 5.68
N GLY A 100 -8.18 20.98 4.39
CA GLY A 100 -7.44 19.81 3.94
C GLY A 100 -8.25 18.50 3.92
N LEU A 101 -7.61 17.45 3.43
CA LEU A 101 -8.22 16.16 3.10
C LEU A 101 -8.72 15.39 4.33
N ASP A 102 -7.95 15.43 5.42
CA ASP A 102 -8.17 14.71 6.67
C ASP A 102 -9.47 15.14 7.37
N THR A 103 -9.86 16.40 7.21
CA THR A 103 -11.02 16.97 7.92
C THR A 103 -12.19 17.30 6.99
N PHE A 104 -11.95 17.49 5.69
CA PHE A 104 -12.99 17.89 4.73
C PHE A 104 -14.24 17.00 4.75
N TYR A 105 -14.07 15.69 4.77
CA TYR A 105 -15.18 14.74 4.66
C TYR A 105 -16.21 14.81 5.80
N LYS A 106 -15.84 15.43 6.94
CA LYS A 106 -16.76 15.69 8.05
C LYS A 106 -17.82 16.74 7.70
N TYR A 107 -17.49 17.68 6.80
CA TYR A 107 -18.39 18.76 6.36
C TYR A 107 -19.36 18.33 5.26
N LEU A 108 -19.22 17.11 4.72
CA LEU A 108 -20.11 16.56 3.71
C LEU A 108 -21.38 15.94 4.30
N LEU A 109 -21.41 15.68 5.62
CA LEU A 109 -22.59 15.15 6.30
C LEU A 109 -23.62 16.27 6.55
N PRO A 110 -24.92 15.99 6.38
CA PRO A 110 -25.54 14.76 5.89
C PRO A 110 -25.72 14.72 4.36
N LYS A 111 -25.27 15.75 3.62
CA LYS A 111 -25.59 15.99 2.20
C LYS A 111 -25.02 14.95 1.22
N TYR A 112 -23.87 14.35 1.54
CA TYR A 112 -23.18 13.38 0.66
C TYR A 112 -22.77 12.07 1.38
N PRO A 113 -23.74 11.25 1.83
CA PRO A 113 -23.46 10.05 2.63
C PRO A 113 -22.56 9.04 1.91
N ASN A 114 -22.72 8.88 0.59
CA ASN A 114 -21.90 7.96 -0.21
C ASN A 114 -20.42 8.38 -0.24
N LEU A 115 -20.13 9.68 -0.31
CA LEU A 115 -18.76 10.19 -0.32
C LEU A 115 -18.13 10.11 1.06
N THR A 116 -18.91 10.37 2.11
CA THR A 116 -18.44 10.19 3.49
C THR A 116 -18.17 8.71 3.80
N ALA A 117 -19.02 7.79 3.34
CA ALA A 117 -18.79 6.36 3.47
C ALA A 117 -17.54 5.89 2.71
N LEU A 118 -17.33 6.38 1.49
CA LEU A 118 -16.10 6.15 0.73
C LEU A 118 -14.85 6.61 1.49
N ALA A 119 -14.89 7.82 2.04
CA ALA A 119 -13.79 8.35 2.83
C ALA A 119 -13.52 7.52 4.09
N ALA A 120 -14.56 7.10 4.80
CA ALA A 120 -14.41 6.23 5.97
C ALA A 120 -13.80 4.86 5.60
N LYS A 121 -14.23 4.27 4.47
CA LYS A 121 -13.63 3.04 3.92
C LYS A 121 -12.14 3.25 3.65
N ILE A 122 -11.76 4.35 3.00
CA ILE A 122 -10.36 4.63 2.64
C ILE A 122 -9.48 4.89 3.87
N LEU A 123 -9.95 5.74 4.79
CA LEU A 123 -9.21 6.05 6.02
C LEU A 123 -8.99 4.81 6.90
N SER A 124 -9.95 3.87 6.93
CA SER A 124 -9.81 2.62 7.70
C SER A 124 -8.78 1.64 7.10
N MET A 125 -8.57 1.66 5.78
CA MET A 125 -7.49 0.89 5.14
C MET A 125 -6.10 1.37 5.58
N PHE A 126 -5.90 2.68 5.71
CA PHE A 126 -4.63 3.24 6.19
C PHE A 126 -4.42 2.99 7.69
N GLY A 127 -5.47 3.07 8.51
CA GLY A 127 -5.40 2.75 9.94
C GLY A 127 -4.94 1.31 10.18
N SER A 128 -5.48 0.34 9.44
CA SER A 128 -5.06 -1.07 9.57
C SER A 128 -3.64 -1.32 9.06
N THR A 129 -3.21 -0.61 8.00
CA THR A 129 -1.84 -0.70 7.48
C THR A 129 -0.83 -0.14 8.48
N TYR A 130 -1.08 1.05 9.06
CA TYR A 130 -0.24 1.63 10.11
C TYR A 130 -0.12 0.69 11.32
N LEU A 131 -1.23 0.09 11.75
CA LEU A 131 -1.21 -0.92 12.82
C LEU A 131 -0.34 -2.12 12.45
N CYS A 132 -0.44 -2.63 11.21
CA CYS A 132 0.39 -3.74 10.74
C CYS A 132 1.88 -3.38 10.68
N GLU A 133 2.22 -2.17 10.22
CA GLU A 133 3.59 -1.67 10.13
C GLU A 133 4.20 -1.47 11.52
N GLN A 134 3.44 -0.91 12.46
CA GLN A 134 3.87 -0.77 13.85
C GLN A 134 4.06 -2.14 14.52
N LEU A 135 3.14 -3.07 14.28
CA LEU A 135 3.24 -4.44 14.78
C LEU A 135 4.47 -5.15 14.24
N PHE A 136 4.75 -5.00 12.95
CA PHE A 136 5.91 -5.62 12.29
C PHE A 136 7.23 -4.99 12.78
N SER A 137 7.27 -3.67 12.93
CA SER A 137 8.41 -2.93 13.47
C SER A 137 8.73 -3.37 14.91
N LEU A 138 7.70 -3.48 15.75
CA LEU A 138 7.83 -3.99 17.10
C LEU A 138 8.29 -5.44 17.14
N MET A 139 7.74 -6.30 16.27
CA MET A 139 8.17 -7.69 16.16
C MET A 139 9.65 -7.79 15.73
N ASN A 140 10.10 -6.91 14.84
CA ASN A 140 11.51 -6.80 14.47
C ASN A 140 12.38 -6.40 15.67
N ILE A 141 12.00 -5.36 16.43
CA ILE A 141 12.71 -4.92 17.64
C ILE A 141 12.82 -6.05 18.67
N ASN A 142 11.70 -6.73 18.94
CA ASN A 142 11.63 -7.85 19.89
C ASN A 142 12.46 -9.06 19.43
N LYS A 143 12.49 -9.35 18.12
CA LYS A 143 13.37 -10.37 17.54
C LYS A 143 14.85 -10.04 17.68
N THR A 144 15.24 -8.76 17.63
CA THR A 144 16.64 -8.33 17.72
C THR A 144 17.16 -8.16 19.15
N LYS A 145 16.33 -7.77 20.13
CA LYS A 145 16.79 -7.46 21.51
C LYS A 145 16.66 -8.59 22.53
N PHE A 146 15.68 -9.48 22.42
CA PHE A 146 15.31 -10.40 23.52
C PHE A 146 15.46 -11.89 23.19
N ARG A 147 16.25 -12.24 22.17
CA ARG A 147 16.27 -13.61 21.65
C ARG A 147 17.15 -14.55 22.48
N SER A 148 16.50 -15.20 23.44
CA SER A 148 16.84 -16.59 23.80
C SER A 148 15.64 -17.53 23.74
N ARG A 149 14.40 -17.14 24.11
CA ARG A 149 13.30 -18.11 24.32
C ARG A 149 11.86 -17.57 24.15
N LEU A 150 11.51 -17.01 22.99
CA LEU A 150 10.13 -16.58 22.73
C LEU A 150 9.29 -17.72 22.15
N THR A 151 8.41 -18.31 22.96
CA THR A 151 7.37 -19.27 22.56
C THR A 151 6.17 -18.55 21.93
N HIS A 152 5.43 -19.23 21.05
CA HIS A 152 4.34 -18.67 20.24
C HIS A 152 3.23 -17.96 21.05
N THR A 153 2.98 -18.42 22.28
CA THR A 153 2.02 -17.82 23.23
C THR A 153 2.44 -16.43 23.72
N TYR A 154 3.72 -16.24 24.03
CA TYR A 154 4.23 -14.95 24.54
C TYR A 154 4.23 -13.87 23.46
N LEU A 155 4.43 -14.26 22.20
CA LEU A 155 4.28 -13.37 21.05
C LEU A 155 2.82 -12.90 20.91
N SER A 156 1.85 -13.81 21.03
CA SER A 156 0.43 -13.45 20.95
C SER A 156 0.01 -12.44 22.02
N GLU A 157 0.47 -12.60 23.26
CA GLU A 157 0.16 -11.67 24.35
C GLU A 157 0.79 -10.27 24.14
N ILE A 158 2.05 -10.21 23.68
CA ILE A 158 2.71 -8.93 23.33
C ILE A 158 1.95 -8.21 22.21
N LEU A 159 1.51 -8.95 21.18
CA LEU A 159 0.74 -8.38 20.06
C LEU A 159 -0.61 -7.83 20.55
N ARG A 160 -1.30 -8.52 21.48
CA ARG A 160 -2.59 -8.06 22.04
C ARG A 160 -2.42 -6.80 22.88
N LEU A 161 -1.44 -6.76 23.78
CA LEU A 161 -1.18 -5.60 24.66
C LEU A 161 -0.85 -4.33 23.86
N THR A 162 -0.06 -4.47 22.80
CA THR A 162 0.38 -3.33 21.98
C THR A 162 -0.73 -2.80 21.08
N VAL A 163 -1.56 -3.66 20.50
CA VAL A 163 -2.75 -3.21 19.74
C VAL A 163 -3.74 -2.45 20.65
N SER A 164 -3.89 -2.87 21.91
CA SER A 164 -4.74 -2.15 22.88
C SER A 164 -4.21 -0.78 23.30
N GLU A 165 -2.89 -0.55 23.29
CA GLU A 165 -2.29 0.75 23.61
C GLU A 165 -2.37 1.76 22.45
N ILE A 166 -2.41 1.29 21.20
CA ILE A 166 -2.49 2.15 20.01
C ILE A 166 -3.92 2.74 19.80
N HIS A 167 -4.92 2.24 20.53
CA HIS A 167 -6.32 2.71 20.48
C HIS A 167 -6.70 3.73 21.58
N LYS A 168 -5.72 4.30 22.31
CA LYS A 168 -5.93 5.44 23.22
C LYS A 168 -5.51 6.75 22.57
#